data_AF-A0A3F2RY52-F1
#
_entry.id   AF-A0A3F2RY52-F1
#
_cell.length_a   1.000
_cell.length_b   1.000
_cell.length_c   1.000
_cell.angle_alpha   90.00
_cell.angle_beta   90.00
_cell.angle_gamma   90.00
#
_symmetry.space_group_name_H-M   'P 1'
#
loop_
_entity.id
_entity.type
_entity.pdbx_description
1 polymer ?
#
loop_
_entity_poly.entity_id
_entity_poly.type
_entity_poly.pdbx_seq_one_letter_code
_entity_poly.pdbx_strand_id
1 'polypeptide(L)'
;MSFSYQDCIAEVDEYLSSAAVSDDEPALALHWDQNALSLFVDAANAVDGDVLMPDWLSQPRGSITADSIVDDMMTFLATKAGGRFGRVLLAPNSVVQFGQLCGMFAYIENDAFVRAAADAAGISEGTTLAKVFCLTKGSASAAVPMEFPPQENQSRRLFS
;
A
#
# COMPACT_ATOMS: atom_id res chain seq x y z
N MET A 1 13.78 -1.87 6.07
CA MET A 1 12.69 -2.84 6.33
C MET A 1 12.37 -3.54 5.02
N SER A 2 11.83 -4.76 5.05
CA SER A 2 11.46 -5.48 3.83
C SER A 2 10.41 -4.72 3.01
N PHE A 3 10.45 -4.88 1.69
CA PHE A 3 9.42 -4.42 0.74
C PHE A 3 8.40 -5.52 0.42
N SER A 4 8.56 -6.73 0.96
CA SER A 4 7.60 -7.82 0.78
C SER A 4 7.45 -8.60 2.07
N TYR A 5 6.20 -8.90 2.44
CA TYR A 5 5.92 -9.78 3.58
C TYR A 5 6.54 -11.18 3.38
N GLN A 6 6.73 -11.62 2.14
CA GLN A 6 7.28 -12.93 1.81
C GLN A 6 8.75 -13.05 2.20
N ASP A 7 9.48 -11.94 2.27
CA ASP A 7 10.88 -11.91 2.68
C ASP A 7 11.05 -11.89 4.22
N CYS A 8 9.96 -11.73 4.98
CA CYS A 8 9.97 -11.68 6.44
C CYS A 8 8.79 -12.44 7.07
N ILE A 9 8.49 -13.63 6.54
CA ILE A 9 7.38 -14.49 6.98
C ILE A 9 7.49 -14.80 8.48
N ALA A 10 8.68 -15.11 8.99
CA ALA A 10 8.85 -15.50 10.39
C ALA A 10 8.50 -14.35 11.35
N GLU A 11 8.94 -13.14 11.04
CA GLU A 11 8.68 -11.95 11.84
C GLU A 11 7.21 -11.49 11.74
N VAL A 12 6.60 -11.66 10.56
CA VAL A 12 5.16 -11.43 10.38
C VAL A 12 4.36 -12.46 11.19
N ASP A 13 4.72 -13.74 11.16
CA ASP A 13 4.05 -14.78 11.97
C ASP A 13 4.20 -14.53 13.47
N GLU A 14 5.37 -14.08 13.92
CA GLU A 14 5.60 -13.66 15.31
C GLU A 14 4.66 -12.51 15.70
N TYR A 15 4.56 -11.46 14.86
CA TYR A 15 3.63 -10.37 15.10
C TYR A 15 2.18 -10.85 15.14
N LEU A 16 1.78 -11.67 14.18
CA LEU A 16 0.43 -12.24 14.05
C LEU A 16 0.06 -13.15 15.23
N SER A 17 1.03 -13.76 15.91
CA SER A 17 0.76 -14.58 17.10
C SER A 17 0.18 -13.76 18.27
N SER A 18 0.42 -12.45 18.28
CA SER A 18 -0.08 -11.51 19.29
C SER A 18 -1.27 -10.67 18.81
N ALA A 19 -1.53 -10.65 17.50
CA ALA A 19 -2.63 -9.92 16.89
C ALA A 19 -3.86 -10.83 16.72
N ALA A 20 -5.06 -10.29 16.92
CA ALA A 20 -6.28 -11.01 16.65
C ALA A 20 -6.55 -10.97 15.14
N VAL A 21 -6.04 -11.99 14.42
CA VAL A 21 -6.28 -12.16 12.98
C VAL A 21 -7.20 -13.33 12.75
N SER A 22 -8.36 -13.03 12.16
CA SER A 22 -9.45 -13.97 11.92
C SER A 22 -10.25 -13.54 10.69
N ASP A 23 -11.32 -14.27 10.35
CA ASP A 23 -12.24 -13.84 9.29
C ASP A 23 -13.00 -12.54 9.64
N ASP A 24 -13.21 -12.26 10.94
CA ASP A 24 -13.86 -11.04 11.43
C ASP A 24 -12.86 -9.88 11.61
N GLU A 25 -11.56 -10.19 11.67
CA GLU A 25 -10.45 -9.24 11.86
C GLU A 25 -9.33 -9.55 10.85
N PRO A 26 -9.60 -9.41 9.54
CA PRO A 26 -8.62 -9.72 8.51
C PRO A 26 -7.48 -8.70 8.50
N ALA A 27 -6.24 -9.21 8.40
CA ALA A 27 -5.06 -8.41 8.15
C ALA A 27 -4.77 -8.27 6.64
N LEU A 28 -4.01 -7.23 6.29
CA LEU A 28 -3.59 -6.93 4.93
C LEU A 28 -2.07 -6.98 4.84
N ALA A 29 -1.53 -7.94 4.08
CA ALA A 29 -0.12 -8.03 3.77
C ALA A 29 0.19 -7.39 2.41
N LEU A 30 1.35 -6.76 2.28
CA LEU A 30 1.77 -6.06 1.08
C LEU A 30 3.07 -6.63 0.52
N HIS A 31 3.11 -6.74 -0.81
CA HIS A 31 4.29 -7.01 -1.60
C HIS A 31 4.49 -5.83 -2.56
N TRP A 32 5.49 -5.01 -2.32
CA TRP A 32 5.81 -3.86 -3.13
C TRP A 32 6.69 -4.24 -4.34
N ASP A 33 6.31 -3.80 -5.52
CA ASP A 33 7.11 -3.97 -6.74
C ASP A 33 8.19 -2.87 -6.78
N GLN A 34 9.43 -3.25 -6.49
CA GLN A 34 10.55 -2.30 -6.42
C GLN A 34 10.86 -1.65 -7.77
N ASN A 35 10.60 -2.33 -8.89
CA ASN A 35 10.82 -1.75 -10.21
C ASN A 35 9.75 -0.68 -10.50
N ALA A 36 8.48 -1.01 -10.25
CA ALA A 36 7.38 -0.05 -10.40
C ALA A 36 7.55 1.14 -9.45
N LEU A 37 7.99 0.92 -8.21
CA LEU A 37 8.31 1.98 -7.25
C LEU A 37 9.42 2.89 -7.74
N SER A 38 10.51 2.35 -8.30
CA SER A 38 11.60 3.17 -8.83
C SER A 38 11.11 4.10 -9.93
N LEU A 39 10.34 3.58 -10.90
CA LEU A 39 9.76 4.38 -11.98
C LEU A 39 8.79 5.43 -11.46
N PHE A 40 7.96 5.06 -10.47
CA PHE A 40 7.05 5.97 -9.82
C PHE A 40 7.75 7.11 -9.09
N VAL A 41 8.84 6.82 -8.38
CA VAL A 41 9.61 7.82 -7.64
C VAL A 41 10.27 8.83 -8.58
N ASP A 42 10.87 8.35 -9.67
CA ASP A 42 11.47 9.22 -10.69
C ASP A 42 10.40 10.15 -11.28
N ALA A 43 9.23 9.61 -11.60
CA ALA A 43 8.10 10.38 -12.09
C ALA A 43 7.55 11.37 -11.05
N ALA A 44 7.36 10.93 -9.80
CA ALA A 44 6.84 11.74 -8.69
C ALA A 44 7.73 12.95 -8.41
N ASN A 45 9.05 12.77 -8.47
CA ASN A 45 10.01 13.86 -8.31
C ASN A 45 9.99 14.86 -9.49
N ALA A 46 9.48 14.46 -10.65
CA ALA A 46 9.38 15.27 -11.86
C ALA A 46 7.95 15.80 -12.14
N VAL A 47 6.96 15.49 -11.29
CA VAL A 47 5.60 16.04 -11.41
C VAL A 47 5.65 17.57 -11.36
N ASP A 48 4.85 18.21 -12.22
CA ASP A 48 4.74 19.66 -12.31
C ASP A 48 4.48 20.31 -10.93
N GLY A 49 5.15 21.43 -10.67
CA GLY A 49 5.02 22.19 -9.44
C GLY A 49 3.59 22.65 -9.14
N ASP A 50 2.78 22.86 -10.18
CA ASP A 50 1.38 23.28 -10.08
C ASP A 50 0.45 22.19 -9.53
N VAL A 51 0.84 20.91 -9.61
CA VAL A 51 0.03 19.78 -9.09
C VAL A 51 0.32 19.60 -7.60
N LEU A 52 -0.55 20.12 -6.73
CA LEU A 52 -0.38 20.08 -5.27
C LEU A 52 0.04 18.70 -4.74
N MET A 53 1.07 18.67 -3.88
CA MET A 53 1.46 17.46 -3.18
C MET A 53 0.46 17.16 -2.06
N PRO A 54 0.13 15.88 -1.83
CA PRO A 54 -0.67 15.51 -0.69
C PRO A 54 0.07 15.74 0.63
N ASP A 55 -0.67 16.20 1.64
CA ASP A 55 -0.13 16.57 2.97
C ASP A 55 0.46 15.38 3.76
N TRP A 56 0.15 14.14 3.35
CA TRP A 56 0.66 12.93 3.99
C TRP A 56 2.08 12.54 3.52
N LEU A 57 2.63 13.20 2.49
CA LEU A 57 4.02 13.01 2.08
C LEU A 57 4.96 13.80 2.99
N SER A 58 6.02 13.13 3.46
CA SER A 58 7.03 13.74 4.32
C SER A 58 8.14 14.45 3.54
N GLN A 59 8.41 13.99 2.31
CA GLN A 59 9.47 14.54 1.47
C GLN A 59 8.90 15.48 0.39
N PRO A 60 9.58 16.61 0.10
CA PRO A 60 9.22 17.46 -1.03
C PRO A 60 9.59 16.80 -2.37
N ARG A 61 9.00 17.30 -3.46
CA ARG A 61 9.40 16.90 -4.82
C ARG A 61 10.91 17.09 -5.02
N GLY A 62 11.52 16.16 -5.75
CA GLY A 62 12.97 16.10 -5.97
C GLY A 62 13.73 15.30 -4.90
N SER A 63 13.10 15.00 -3.76
CA SER A 63 13.72 14.28 -2.64
C SER A 63 12.96 13.01 -2.25
N ILE A 64 11.90 12.64 -2.97
CA ILE A 64 11.13 11.42 -2.71
C ILE A 64 12.02 10.22 -3.06
N THR A 65 12.03 9.19 -2.20
CA THR A 65 12.70 7.91 -2.44
C THR A 65 11.70 6.77 -2.34
N ALA A 66 12.07 5.57 -2.81
CA ALA A 66 11.24 4.38 -2.66
C ALA A 66 10.95 4.05 -1.17
N ASP A 67 11.94 4.27 -0.31
CA ASP A 67 11.78 4.13 1.14
C ASP A 67 10.78 5.13 1.69
N SER A 68 10.95 6.43 1.38
CA SER A 68 10.09 7.47 1.94
C SER A 68 8.65 7.34 1.48
N ILE A 69 8.41 7.05 0.20
CA ILE A 69 7.04 6.94 -0.33
C ILE A 69 6.31 5.75 0.27
N VAL A 70 6.98 4.60 0.43
CA VAL A 70 6.36 3.42 1.06
C VAL A 70 6.13 3.66 2.55
N ASP A 71 7.07 4.28 3.25
CA ASP A 71 6.89 4.63 4.67
C ASP A 71 5.76 5.63 4.87
N ASP A 72 5.63 6.63 4.00
CA ASP A 72 4.56 7.63 4.05
C ASP A 72 3.20 6.98 3.76
N MET A 73 3.08 6.18 2.69
CA MET A 73 1.85 5.43 2.37
C MET A 73 1.44 4.50 3.51
N MET A 74 2.39 3.74 4.06
CA MET A 74 2.11 2.80 5.15
C MET A 74 1.77 3.52 6.46
N THR A 75 2.38 4.67 6.73
CA THR A 75 2.03 5.51 7.89
C THR A 75 0.65 6.11 7.73
N PHE A 76 0.31 6.60 6.54
CA PHE A 76 -1.00 7.15 6.24
C PHE A 76 -2.11 6.09 6.34
N LEU A 77 -1.91 4.91 5.76
CA LEU A 77 -2.83 3.77 5.87
C LEU A 77 -2.98 3.32 7.34
N ALA A 78 -1.88 3.25 8.09
CA ALA A 78 -1.90 2.85 9.49
C ALA A 78 -2.74 3.77 10.39
N THR A 79 -3.09 4.99 9.97
CA THR A 79 -4.04 5.85 10.71
C THR A 79 -5.45 5.25 10.80
N LYS A 80 -5.78 4.28 9.94
CA LYS A 80 -7.06 3.55 9.93
C LYS A 80 -6.92 2.08 10.35
N ALA A 81 -5.68 1.58 10.49
CA ALA A 81 -5.43 0.24 10.97
C ALA A 81 -5.43 0.19 12.52
N GLY A 82 -5.67 -0.99 13.08
CA GLY A 82 -5.50 -1.25 14.51
C GLY A 82 -4.04 -1.44 14.91
N GLY A 83 -3.21 -1.89 13.96
CA GLY A 83 -1.79 -2.11 14.10
C GLY A 83 -1.09 -2.18 12.74
N ARG A 84 0.24 -2.20 12.75
CA ARG A 84 1.08 -2.38 11.57
C ARG A 84 2.36 -3.15 11.93
N PHE A 85 2.91 -3.85 10.95
CA PHE A 85 4.27 -4.37 11.02
C PHE A 85 5.09 -3.89 9.81
N GLY A 86 6.03 -3.00 10.10
CA GLY A 86 6.90 -2.37 9.11
C GLY A 86 6.13 -1.80 7.91
N ARG A 87 6.58 -2.17 6.71
CA ARG A 87 6.03 -1.73 5.42
C ARG A 87 5.11 -2.76 4.76
N VAL A 88 4.87 -3.88 5.43
CA VAL A 88 4.40 -5.10 4.78
C VAL A 88 3.12 -5.66 5.39
N LEU A 89 2.65 -5.13 6.52
CA LEU A 89 1.43 -5.59 7.17
C LEU A 89 0.66 -4.45 7.83
N LEU A 90 -0.66 -4.46 7.62
CA LEU A 90 -1.65 -3.69 8.37
C LEU A 90 -2.59 -4.68 9.06
N ALA A 91 -2.85 -4.48 10.35
CA ALA A 91 -3.71 -5.33 11.17
C ALA A 91 -4.91 -4.52 11.69
N PRO A 92 -6.02 -4.46 10.95
CA PRO A 92 -7.31 -4.00 11.47
C PRO A 92 -7.77 -4.80 12.69
N ASN A 93 -8.43 -4.13 13.63
CA ASN A 93 -9.11 -4.78 14.77
C ASN A 93 -10.62 -4.99 14.49
N SER A 94 -11.06 -4.80 13.25
CA SER A 94 -12.47 -5.01 12.85
C SER A 94 -12.64 -4.98 11.33
N VAL A 95 -13.70 -5.61 10.83
CA VAL A 95 -14.17 -5.47 9.44
C VAL A 95 -14.38 -4.00 9.04
N VAL A 96 -14.81 -3.13 9.96
CA VAL A 96 -15.01 -1.70 9.66
C VAL A 96 -13.68 -1.02 9.34
N GLN A 97 -12.63 -1.26 10.12
CA GLN A 97 -11.29 -0.74 9.84
C GLN A 97 -10.72 -1.33 8.56
N PHE A 98 -10.95 -2.62 8.29
CA PHE A 98 -10.57 -3.24 7.03
C PHE A 98 -11.22 -2.54 5.82
N GLY A 99 -12.54 -2.31 5.87
CA GLY A 99 -13.25 -1.57 4.83
C GLY A 99 -12.75 -0.13 4.67
N GLN A 100 -12.39 0.54 5.77
CA GLN A 100 -11.77 1.87 5.72
C GLN A 100 -10.40 1.83 5.02
N LEU A 101 -9.56 0.81 5.27
CA LEU A 101 -8.29 0.65 4.57
C LEU A 101 -8.49 0.44 3.06
N CYS A 102 -9.49 -0.35 2.66
CA CYS A 102 -9.87 -0.49 1.25
C CYS A 102 -10.21 0.87 0.62
N GLY A 103 -10.98 1.69 1.33
CA GLY A 103 -11.29 3.06 0.90
C GLY A 103 -10.06 3.98 0.85
N MET A 104 -9.08 3.79 1.74
CA MET A 104 -7.85 4.56 1.77
C MET A 104 -6.91 4.22 0.60
N PHE A 105 -6.82 2.95 0.18
CA PHE A 105 -6.10 2.59 -1.04
C PHE A 105 -6.69 3.34 -2.24
N ALA A 106 -8.01 3.30 -2.40
CA ALA A 106 -8.70 4.06 -3.44
C ALA A 106 -8.45 5.57 -3.30
N TYR A 107 -8.46 6.12 -2.09
CA TYR A 107 -8.16 7.54 -1.87
C TYR A 107 -6.76 7.92 -2.36
N ILE A 108 -5.73 7.13 -2.04
CA ILE A 108 -4.35 7.35 -2.53
C ILE A 108 -4.29 7.27 -4.04
N GLU A 109 -4.90 6.24 -4.65
CA GLU A 109 -4.95 6.06 -6.11
C GLU A 109 -5.65 7.22 -6.83
N ASN A 110 -6.58 7.89 -6.15
CA ASN A 110 -7.38 8.98 -6.71
C ASN A 110 -6.82 10.37 -6.42
N ASP A 111 -5.69 10.47 -5.73
CA ASP A 111 -4.98 11.74 -5.50
C ASP A 111 -4.38 12.28 -6.81
N ALA A 112 -4.44 13.60 -7.01
CA ALA A 112 -4.04 14.22 -8.28
C ALA A 112 -2.53 14.09 -8.55
N PHE A 113 -1.70 14.25 -7.52
CA PHE A 113 -0.25 14.08 -7.63
C PHE A 113 0.12 12.62 -7.87
N VAL A 114 -0.50 11.71 -7.11
CA VAL A 114 -0.26 10.27 -7.27
C VAL A 114 -0.65 9.79 -8.66
N ARG A 115 -1.80 10.23 -9.20
CA ARG A 115 -2.18 9.93 -10.59
C ARG A 115 -1.20 10.49 -11.60
N ALA A 116 -0.81 11.77 -11.47
CA ALA A 116 0.14 12.38 -12.38
C ALA A 116 1.49 11.62 -12.40
N ALA A 117 1.98 11.22 -11.23
CA ALA A 117 3.19 10.41 -11.10
C ALA A 117 3.01 9.02 -11.72
N ALA A 118 1.91 8.32 -11.42
CA ALA A 118 1.63 7.01 -12.00
C ALA A 118 1.46 7.06 -13.52
N ASP A 119 0.85 8.14 -14.03
CA ASP A 119 0.67 8.39 -15.45
C ASP A 119 2.01 8.53 -16.15
N ALA A 120 2.87 9.41 -15.63
CA ALA A 120 4.21 9.68 -16.15
C ALA A 120 5.16 8.48 -16.00
N ALA A 121 5.02 7.68 -14.95
CA ALA A 121 5.78 6.46 -14.74
C ALA A 121 5.37 5.31 -15.68
N GLY A 122 4.29 5.48 -16.45
CA GLY A 122 3.82 4.45 -17.37
C GLY A 122 3.24 3.22 -16.67
N ILE A 123 2.74 3.38 -15.42
CA ILE A 123 2.06 2.29 -14.70
C ILE A 123 0.77 1.96 -15.45
N SER A 124 0.77 0.90 -16.25
CA SER A 124 -0.36 0.49 -17.09
C SER A 124 -1.22 -0.58 -16.42
N GLU A 125 -2.32 -0.97 -17.08
CA GLU A 125 -3.09 -2.15 -16.69
C GLU A 125 -2.16 -3.36 -16.51
N GLY A 126 -2.21 -3.99 -15.33
CA GLY A 126 -1.39 -5.14 -14.95
C GLY A 126 -0.08 -4.82 -14.22
N THR A 127 0.33 -3.55 -14.13
CA THR A 127 1.46 -3.13 -13.29
C THR A 127 0.93 -2.32 -12.11
N THR A 128 1.35 -2.65 -10.89
CA THR A 128 0.93 -1.99 -9.65
C THR A 128 2.13 -1.70 -8.77
N LEU A 129 2.03 -0.70 -7.90
CA LEU A 129 3.07 -0.42 -6.90
C LEU A 129 3.15 -1.50 -5.85
N ALA A 130 2.01 -2.08 -5.46
CA ALA A 130 1.96 -3.19 -4.53
C ALA A 130 0.85 -4.18 -4.87
N LYS A 131 1.12 -5.44 -4.57
CA LYS A 131 0.11 -6.49 -4.44
C LYS A 131 -0.30 -6.60 -2.98
N VAL A 132 -1.60 -6.69 -2.74
CA VAL A 132 -2.22 -6.77 -1.43
C VAL A 132 -2.80 -8.17 -1.25
N PHE A 133 -2.58 -8.72 -0.07
CA PHE A 133 -3.04 -10.05 0.30
C PHE A 133 -3.85 -9.97 1.58
N CYS A 134 -4.95 -10.69 1.63
CA CYS A 134 -5.77 -10.85 2.81
C CYS A 134 -5.24 -12.00 3.67
N LEU A 135 -5.19 -11.78 4.98
CA LEU A 135 -4.81 -12.75 5.99
C LEU A 135 -5.95 -12.88 6.99
N THR A 136 -6.59 -14.05 7.04
CA THR A 136 -7.61 -14.38 8.05
C THR A 136 -7.14 -15.45 9.05
N LYS A 137 -5.87 -15.84 8.93
CA LYS A 137 -5.20 -16.78 9.83
C LYS A 137 -3.93 -16.12 10.34
N GLY A 138 -3.52 -16.46 11.56
CA GLY A 138 -2.27 -16.00 12.17
C GLY A 138 -1.00 -16.56 11.55
N SER A 139 -0.93 -16.69 10.22
CA SER A 139 0.28 -17.02 9.48
C SER A 139 0.28 -16.35 8.10
N ALA A 140 1.36 -15.63 7.81
CA ALA A 140 1.68 -14.98 6.55
C ALA A 140 1.67 -15.96 5.36
N SER A 141 1.99 -17.22 5.59
CA SER A 141 1.96 -18.26 4.55
C SER A 141 0.53 -18.59 4.07
N ALA A 142 -0.48 -18.22 4.84
CA ALA A 142 -1.89 -18.38 4.48
C ALA A 142 -2.48 -17.16 3.74
N ALA A 143 -1.64 -16.18 3.37
CA ALA A 143 -2.06 -14.98 2.66
C ALA A 143 -2.68 -15.34 1.30
N VAL A 144 -3.87 -14.80 1.02
CA VAL A 144 -4.54 -14.97 -0.27
C VAL A 144 -4.55 -13.63 -1.02
N PRO A 145 -4.30 -13.61 -2.33
CA PRO A 145 -4.39 -12.37 -3.12
C PRO A 145 -5.76 -11.70 -2.90
N MET A 146 -5.75 -10.39 -2.66
CA MET A 146 -6.97 -9.64 -2.45
C MET A 146 -7.57 -9.25 -3.80
N GLU A 147 -8.82 -9.63 -4.06
CA GLU A 147 -9.51 -9.19 -5.27
C GLU A 147 -10.22 -7.85 -5.03
N PHE A 148 -9.67 -6.78 -5.61
CA PHE A 148 -10.38 -5.50 -5.63
C PHE A 148 -11.38 -5.47 -6.79
N PRO A 149 -12.62 -4.99 -6.57
CA PRO A 149 -13.65 -4.95 -7.60
C PRO A 149 -13.19 -4.17 -8.83
N PRO A 150 -13.65 -4.52 -10.05
CA PRO A 150 -13.31 -3.78 -11.26
C PRO A 150 -13.60 -2.29 -11.09
N GLN A 151 -12.67 -1.41 -11.46
CA GLN A 151 -12.96 0.02 -11.46
C GLN A 151 -13.84 0.34 -12.68
N GLU A 152 -14.96 1.04 -12.46
CA GLU A 152 -15.81 1.54 -13.56
C GLU A 152 -15.19 2.74 -14.30
N ASN A 153 -14.14 3.36 -13.73
CA ASN A 153 -13.46 4.52 -14.27
C ASN A 153 -12.00 4.20 -14.67
N GLN A 154 -11.50 4.94 -15.66
CA GLN A 154 -10.16 4.84 -16.26
C GLN A 154 -8.98 5.15 -15.31
N SER A 155 -9.20 5.16 -13.99
CA SER A 155 -8.16 5.39 -13.00
C SER A 155 -7.22 4.18 -12.92
N ARG A 156 -5.91 4.45 -12.94
CA ARG A 156 -4.86 3.42 -12.84
C ARG A 156 -4.85 2.82 -11.44
N ARG A 157 -4.80 1.49 -11.35
CA ARG A 157 -4.71 0.76 -10.09
C ARG A 157 -3.24 0.71 -9.63
N LEU A 158 -2.98 1.13 -8.40
CA LEU A 158 -1.66 1.08 -7.78
C LEU A 158 -1.55 -0.06 -6.76
N PHE A 159 -2.70 -0.56 -6.27
CA PHE A 159 -2.80 -1.69 -5.34
C PHE A 159 -3.66 -2.79 -5.96
N SER A 160 -3.11 -4.00 -6.14
CA SER A 160 -3.84 -5.13 -6.74
C SER A 160 -3.92 -6.38 -5.89
#